data_AF-A0A327RS71-F1
#
_entry.id   AF-A0A327RS71-F1
#
_cell.length_a   1.000
_cell.length_b   1.000
_cell.length_c   1.000
_cell.angle_alpha   90.00
_cell.angle_beta   90.00
_cell.angle_gamma   90.00
#
_symmetry.space_group_name_H-M   'P 1'
#
loop_
_entity.id
_entity.type
_entity.pdbx_description
1 polymer ?
#
loop_
_entity_poly.entity_id
_entity_poly.type
_entity_poly.pdbx_seq_one_letter_code
_entity_poly.pdbx_strand_id
1 'polypeptide(L)'
;MKLLKTTLPMLLILIGFSTFGQTPEQQKLIAKAEHMRDSIMNTPEMKAIMKQADEMKKKQKTSEKVSPIPKAIKREDKYWDNTLSSNNTNKLTNWNNKAADLVFNYAYDSRNDKLNNVKVGIIKADGTIELHPTTKVPDLKPLNNFKNSNLFFDIHNPDAYQYTNETTGFKLNSYLMVYQNEQKIGILTIGNSVKVTRNLLTPGDLYFGDEGYILSWVYVENDCAIKATENWKGDLSNTGTPLLVETNVVYDLNFKAGWNLVKTEVIGTYHFPNAPEEDRSRYKKHKHTMVNAMPSDATYYFRAAANY
;
A
#
# COMPACT_ATOMS: atom_id res chain seq x y z
N MET A 1 54.81 0.39 -40.34
CA MET A 1 53.35 0.10 -40.31
C MET A 1 53.04 -1.29 -40.90
N LYS A 2 53.57 -2.38 -40.33
CA LYS A 2 53.39 -3.75 -40.87
C LYS A 2 53.41 -4.88 -39.83
N LEU A 3 53.19 -4.59 -38.55
CA LEU A 3 53.24 -5.61 -37.48
C LEU A 3 52.03 -5.64 -36.52
N LEU A 4 50.91 -4.99 -36.90
CA LEU A 4 49.72 -4.88 -36.02
C LEU A 4 48.44 -5.48 -36.64
N LYS A 5 48.54 -6.28 -37.71
CA LYS A 5 47.37 -6.81 -38.44
C LYS A 5 47.19 -8.33 -38.37
N THR A 6 48.04 -9.06 -37.65
CA THR A 6 48.01 -10.53 -37.61
C THR A 6 47.68 -11.14 -36.25
N THR A 7 47.59 -10.34 -35.18
CA THR A 7 47.26 -10.84 -33.83
C THR A 7 45.80 -10.66 -33.41
N LEU A 8 45.00 -9.89 -34.15
CA LEU A 8 43.58 -9.65 -33.82
C LEU A 8 42.61 -10.81 -34.19
N PRO A 9 42.79 -11.61 -35.27
CA PRO A 9 41.85 -12.68 -35.57
C PRO A 9 42.06 -13.94 -34.71
N MET A 10 43.20 -14.08 -34.02
CA MET A 10 43.50 -15.25 -33.20
C MET A 10 42.92 -15.14 -31.77
N LEU A 11 42.68 -13.92 -31.28
CA LEU A 11 42.04 -13.68 -29.96
C LEU A 11 40.50 -13.80 -30.02
N LEU A 12 39.90 -13.61 -31.20
CA LEU A 12 38.44 -13.73 -31.41
C LEU A 12 37.96 -15.18 -31.63
N ILE A 13 38.86 -16.11 -31.92
CA ILE A 13 38.51 -17.55 -32.07
C ILE A 13 38.50 -18.27 -30.71
N LEU A 14 39.11 -17.68 -29.66
CA LEU A 14 39.15 -18.26 -28.31
C LEU A 14 37.92 -17.92 -27.43
N ILE A 15 37.02 -17.04 -27.90
CA ILE A 15 35.77 -16.68 -27.17
C ILE A 15 34.54 -17.36 -27.78
N GLY A 16 34.70 -18.10 -28.89
CA GLY A 16 33.60 -18.74 -29.64
C GLY A 16 33.15 -20.12 -29.16
N PHE A 17 33.76 -20.71 -28.12
CA PHE A 17 33.46 -22.08 -27.68
C PHE A 17 33.26 -22.23 -26.16
N SER A 18 32.69 -21.23 -25.48
CA SER A 18 32.01 -21.46 -24.21
C SER A 18 30.52 -21.67 -24.44
N THR A 19 30.18 -22.70 -25.24
CA THR A 19 28.91 -23.39 -25.05
C THR A 19 29.01 -24.12 -23.72
N PHE A 20 28.09 -23.83 -22.80
CA PHE A 20 27.86 -24.65 -21.61
C PHE A 20 27.42 -26.05 -22.09
N GLY A 21 28.38 -26.89 -22.46
CA GLY A 21 28.18 -28.32 -22.57
C GLY A 21 27.93 -28.84 -21.18
N GLN A 22 26.69 -29.28 -20.92
CA GLN A 22 26.37 -30.04 -19.70
C GLN A 22 27.42 -31.13 -19.53
N THR A 23 27.98 -31.23 -18.32
CA THR A 23 28.98 -32.25 -18.04
C THR A 23 28.40 -33.64 -18.33
N PRO A 24 29.21 -34.63 -18.72
CA PRO A 24 28.73 -36.00 -18.99
C PRO A 24 27.93 -36.60 -17.82
N GLU A 25 28.18 -36.15 -16.59
CA GLU A 25 27.40 -36.52 -15.40
C GLU A 25 26.01 -35.88 -15.36
N GLN A 26 25.89 -34.59 -15.74
CA GLN A 26 24.61 -33.92 -15.88
C GLN A 26 23.74 -34.53 -16.98
N GLN A 27 24.34 -34.92 -18.11
CA GLN A 27 23.61 -35.62 -19.19
C GLN A 27 23.11 -37.00 -18.73
N LYS A 28 23.89 -37.74 -17.95
CA LYS A 28 23.46 -39.01 -17.34
C LYS A 28 22.32 -38.82 -16.34
N LEU A 29 22.34 -37.76 -15.55
CA LEU A 29 21.27 -37.43 -14.60
C LEU A 29 19.97 -37.05 -15.33
N ILE A 30 20.07 -36.29 -16.42
CA ILE A 30 18.91 -35.94 -17.26
C ILE A 30 18.33 -37.20 -17.92
N ALA A 31 19.17 -38.03 -18.54
CA ALA A 31 18.72 -39.28 -19.16
C ALA A 31 18.06 -40.23 -18.14
N LYS A 32 18.58 -40.28 -16.91
CA LYS A 32 17.98 -41.07 -15.81
C LYS A 32 16.64 -40.49 -15.37
N ALA A 33 16.52 -39.16 -15.27
CA ALA A 33 15.27 -38.48 -14.91
C ALA A 33 14.20 -38.64 -16.01
N GLU A 34 14.58 -38.57 -17.28
CA GLU A 34 13.70 -38.83 -18.43
C GLU A 34 13.23 -40.29 -18.43
N HIS A 35 14.12 -41.24 -18.22
CA HIS A 35 13.74 -42.66 -18.12
C HIS A 35 12.81 -42.92 -16.92
N MET A 36 13.05 -42.28 -15.77
CA MET A 36 12.16 -42.39 -14.61
C MET A 36 10.78 -41.77 -14.90
N ARG A 37 10.74 -40.60 -15.54
CA ARG A 37 9.49 -39.95 -15.95
C ARG A 37 8.72 -40.83 -16.93
N ASP A 38 9.39 -41.34 -17.96
CA ASP A 38 8.75 -42.16 -18.99
C ASP A 38 8.29 -43.51 -18.44
N SER A 39 8.98 -44.05 -17.44
CA SER A 39 8.56 -45.25 -16.70
C SER A 39 7.33 -44.98 -15.82
N ILE A 40 7.22 -43.80 -15.21
CA ILE A 40 6.05 -43.37 -14.42
C ILE A 40 4.84 -43.10 -15.33
N MET A 41 5.06 -42.42 -16.46
CA MET A 41 4.00 -42.10 -17.43
C MET A 41 3.45 -43.35 -18.13
N ASN A 42 4.25 -44.42 -18.18
CA ASN A 42 3.82 -45.68 -18.78
C ASN A 42 3.15 -46.66 -17.83
N THR A 43 3.04 -46.36 -16.53
CA THR A 43 2.32 -47.22 -15.60
C THR A 43 0.82 -47.26 -15.92
N PRO A 44 0.15 -48.40 -15.65
CA PRO A 44 -1.30 -48.51 -15.85
C PRO A 44 -2.10 -47.47 -15.06
N GLU A 45 -1.62 -47.10 -13.87
CA GLU A 45 -2.24 -46.13 -12.96
C GLU A 45 -2.15 -44.70 -13.52
N MET A 46 -0.99 -44.27 -14.02
CA MET A 46 -0.83 -42.93 -14.60
C MET A 46 -1.63 -42.79 -15.90
N LYS A 47 -1.67 -43.85 -16.72
CA LYS A 47 -2.53 -43.89 -17.92
C LYS A 47 -4.02 -43.81 -17.58
N ALA A 48 -4.46 -44.44 -16.49
CA ALA A 48 -5.84 -44.35 -16.02
C ALA A 48 -6.19 -42.93 -15.53
N ILE A 49 -5.27 -42.28 -14.80
CA ILE A 49 -5.42 -40.89 -14.34
C ILE A 49 -5.48 -39.92 -15.52
N MET A 50 -4.60 -40.07 -16.52
CA MET A 50 -4.64 -39.24 -17.74
C MET A 50 -5.94 -39.43 -18.51
N LYS A 51 -6.44 -40.67 -18.62
CA LYS A 51 -7.71 -40.96 -19.29
C LYS A 51 -8.90 -40.35 -18.55
N GLN A 52 -8.91 -40.39 -17.21
CA GLN A 52 -9.91 -39.68 -16.40
C GLN A 52 -9.83 -38.16 -16.58
N ALA A 53 -8.63 -37.58 -16.63
CA ALA A 53 -8.43 -36.15 -16.84
C ALA A 53 -8.91 -35.69 -18.23
N ASP A 54 -8.68 -36.49 -19.28
CA ASP A 54 -9.15 -36.22 -20.63
C ASP A 54 -10.68 -36.41 -20.78
N GLU A 55 -11.26 -37.38 -20.08
CA GLU A 55 -12.71 -37.58 -20.02
C GLU A 55 -13.40 -36.44 -19.25
N MET A 56 -12.79 -35.92 -18.18
CA MET A 56 -13.26 -34.72 -17.47
C MET A 56 -13.17 -33.46 -18.35
N LYS A 57 -12.07 -33.28 -19.08
CA LYS A 57 -11.92 -32.17 -20.05
C LYS A 57 -12.93 -32.26 -21.20
N LYS A 58 -13.24 -33.46 -21.70
CA LYS A 58 -14.27 -33.66 -22.74
C LYS A 58 -15.68 -33.41 -22.22
N LYS A 59 -15.97 -33.73 -20.95
CA LYS A 59 -17.24 -33.38 -20.30
C LYS A 59 -17.39 -31.88 -20.02
N GLN A 60 -16.29 -31.14 -19.81
CA GLN A 60 -16.31 -29.67 -19.68
C GLN A 60 -16.53 -28.93 -21.01
N LYS A 61 -16.13 -29.50 -22.16
CA LYS A 61 -16.25 -28.83 -23.47
C LYS A 61 -17.62 -28.91 -24.15
N THR A 62 -18.55 -29.74 -23.66
CA THR A 62 -19.89 -29.90 -24.26
C THR A 62 -21.01 -29.18 -23.49
N SER A 63 -20.70 -28.40 -22.46
CA SER A 63 -21.68 -27.58 -21.73
C SER A 63 -21.30 -26.09 -21.69
N GLU A 64 -20.88 -25.50 -22.80
CA GLU A 64 -20.86 -24.05 -22.94
C GLU A 64 -22.26 -23.54 -23.38
N LYS A 65 -23.21 -23.56 -22.44
CA LYS A 65 -24.15 -22.46 -22.34
C LYS A 65 -23.50 -21.47 -21.40
N VAL A 66 -22.92 -20.41 -21.96
CA VAL A 66 -22.48 -19.23 -21.19
C VAL A 66 -23.73 -18.64 -20.56
N SER A 67 -24.05 -19.08 -19.35
CA SER A 67 -24.97 -18.37 -18.48
C SER A 67 -24.30 -17.01 -18.22
N PRO A 68 -24.99 -15.88 -18.44
CA PRO A 68 -24.40 -14.60 -18.08
C PRO A 68 -24.05 -14.69 -16.60
N ILE A 69 -22.76 -14.50 -16.28
CA ILE A 69 -22.32 -14.28 -14.91
C ILE A 69 -23.30 -13.24 -14.35
N PRO A 70 -24.07 -13.56 -13.29
CA PRO A 70 -25.04 -12.61 -12.77
C PRO A 70 -24.27 -11.33 -12.51
N LYS A 71 -24.63 -10.25 -13.22
CA LYS A 71 -24.05 -8.93 -12.98
C LYS A 71 -24.13 -8.75 -11.47
N ALA A 72 -22.97 -8.67 -10.82
CA ALA A 72 -22.92 -8.34 -9.41
C ALA A 72 -23.84 -7.13 -9.25
N ILE A 73 -24.91 -7.32 -8.48
CA ILE A 73 -25.78 -6.23 -8.07
C ILE A 73 -24.82 -5.16 -7.57
N LYS A 74 -24.91 -3.92 -8.08
CA LYS A 74 -24.10 -2.81 -7.55
C LYS A 74 -24.41 -2.73 -6.06
N ARG A 75 -23.61 -3.41 -5.23
CA ARG A 75 -23.48 -3.07 -3.83
C ARG A 75 -23.09 -1.61 -3.82
N GLU A 76 -23.61 -0.87 -2.84
CA GLU A 76 -23.03 0.44 -2.54
C GLU A 76 -21.52 0.29 -2.51
N ASP A 77 -20.83 1.26 -3.09
CA ASP A 77 -19.39 1.25 -3.17
C ASP A 77 -18.84 1.04 -1.75
N LYS A 78 -18.15 -0.09 -1.51
CA LYS A 78 -17.72 -0.57 -0.18
C LYS A 78 -16.99 0.50 0.62
N TYR A 79 -16.38 1.48 -0.07
CA TYR A 79 -15.68 2.59 0.55
C TYR A 79 -16.61 3.52 1.36
N TRP A 80 -17.91 3.56 1.04
CA TRP A 80 -18.93 4.34 1.74
C TRP A 80 -19.59 3.62 2.92
N ASP A 81 -19.35 2.31 3.09
CA ASP A 81 -19.83 1.57 4.25
C ASP A 81 -19.39 2.27 5.55
N ASN A 82 -20.36 2.58 6.41
CA ASN A 82 -20.16 3.29 7.68
C ASN A 82 -19.40 4.62 7.57
N THR A 83 -19.45 5.27 6.40
CA THR A 83 -18.67 6.46 6.10
C THR A 83 -19.56 7.68 5.85
N LEU A 84 -19.31 8.76 6.58
CA LEU A 84 -19.91 10.07 6.34
C LEU A 84 -18.86 11.01 5.75
N SER A 85 -19.27 11.93 4.89
CA SER A 85 -18.40 12.97 4.35
C SER A 85 -18.86 14.36 4.77
N SER A 86 -17.93 15.30 4.91
CA SER A 86 -18.26 16.70 5.13
C SER A 86 -18.73 17.38 3.85
N ASN A 87 -19.59 18.38 4.02
CA ASN A 87 -19.86 19.38 2.99
C ASN A 87 -18.73 20.44 2.92
N ASN A 88 -18.92 21.44 2.05
CA ASN A 88 -17.98 22.56 1.85
C ASN A 88 -17.82 23.50 3.06
N THR A 89 -18.57 23.28 4.16
CA THR A 89 -18.50 24.07 5.40
C THR A 89 -17.99 23.24 6.57
N ASN A 90 -17.20 22.18 6.30
CA ASN A 90 -16.64 21.28 7.31
C ASN A 90 -17.69 20.62 8.22
N LYS A 91 -18.90 20.41 7.71
CA LYS A 91 -19.99 19.77 8.46
C LYS A 91 -20.30 18.41 7.88
N LEU A 92 -20.19 17.37 8.71
CA LEU A 92 -20.52 15.99 8.33
C LEU A 92 -21.99 15.89 7.94
N THR A 93 -22.22 15.40 6.73
CA THR A 93 -23.57 15.10 6.23
C THR A 93 -24.14 13.91 6.98
N ASN A 94 -25.42 13.98 7.36
CA ASN A 94 -26.14 12.93 8.10
C ASN A 94 -25.51 12.53 9.45
N TRP A 95 -24.75 13.43 10.08
CA TRP A 95 -24.30 13.22 11.46
C TRP A 95 -25.48 13.17 12.42
N ASN A 96 -25.66 12.02 13.06
CA ASN A 96 -26.77 11.74 13.99
C ASN A 96 -26.28 11.38 15.40
N ASN A 97 -24.98 11.53 15.65
CA ASN A 97 -24.39 11.36 16.98
C ASN A 97 -24.49 12.66 17.77
N LYS A 98 -24.40 12.58 19.10
CA LYS A 98 -24.17 13.77 19.95
C LYS A 98 -22.78 14.38 19.65
N ALA A 99 -22.46 15.49 20.31
CA ALA A 99 -21.11 16.04 20.26
C ALA A 99 -20.06 14.94 20.56
N ALA A 100 -18.94 15.00 19.85
CA ALA A 100 -17.85 14.04 19.95
C ALA A 100 -16.51 14.77 19.98
N ASP A 101 -15.54 14.17 20.65
CA ASP A 101 -14.19 14.67 20.79
C ASP A 101 -13.29 14.14 19.67
N LEU A 102 -12.49 15.02 19.08
CA LEU A 102 -11.44 14.67 18.15
C LEU A 102 -10.11 14.59 18.89
N VAL A 103 -9.44 13.46 18.72
CA VAL A 103 -8.34 13.06 19.58
C VAL A 103 -7.15 12.59 18.74
N PHE A 104 -5.96 13.09 19.08
CA PHE A 104 -4.68 12.69 18.50
C PHE A 104 -3.95 11.76 19.47
N ASN A 105 -3.74 10.50 19.09
CA ASN A 105 -2.97 9.55 19.89
C ASN A 105 -1.46 9.73 19.68
N TYR A 106 -0.69 9.67 20.77
CA TYR A 106 0.76 9.86 20.70
C TYR A 106 1.55 8.67 21.22
N ALA A 107 1.04 7.92 22.19
CA ALA A 107 1.70 6.76 22.75
C ALA A 107 0.70 5.69 23.15
N TYR A 108 1.14 4.44 23.20
CA TYR A 108 0.37 3.32 23.77
C TYR A 108 1.09 2.85 25.04
N ASP A 109 0.37 2.85 26.16
CA ASP A 109 0.83 2.33 27.44
C ASP A 109 0.42 0.85 27.54
N SER A 110 1.35 -0.03 27.18
CA SER A 110 1.15 -1.48 27.20
C SER A 110 0.87 -2.03 28.60
N ARG A 111 1.22 -1.30 29.68
CA ARG A 111 0.99 -1.77 31.06
C ARG A 111 -0.48 -1.65 31.46
N ASN A 112 -1.17 -0.67 30.91
CA ASN A 112 -2.56 -0.35 31.22
C ASN A 112 -3.50 -0.62 30.02
N ASP A 113 -2.97 -1.22 28.95
CA ASP A 113 -3.66 -1.40 27.66
C ASP A 113 -4.39 -0.13 27.20
N LYS A 114 -3.70 1.02 27.32
CA LYS A 114 -4.32 2.33 27.14
C LYS A 114 -3.60 3.15 26.09
N LEU A 115 -4.37 3.71 25.17
CA LEU A 115 -3.87 4.66 24.18
C LEU A 115 -3.85 6.08 24.76
N ASN A 116 -2.66 6.60 24.97
CA ASN A 116 -2.44 7.97 25.41
C ASN A 116 -2.66 8.94 24.26
N ASN A 117 -3.40 10.00 24.55
CA ASN A 117 -3.90 10.90 23.54
C ASN A 117 -4.14 12.31 24.08
N VAL A 118 -4.27 13.27 23.16
CA VAL A 118 -4.65 14.65 23.46
C VAL A 118 -5.85 15.04 22.62
N LYS A 119 -6.77 15.81 23.20
CA LYS A 119 -7.90 16.39 22.47
C LYS A 119 -7.40 17.51 21.56
N VAL A 120 -7.77 17.45 20.29
CA VAL A 120 -7.35 18.42 19.26
C VAL A 120 -8.53 19.04 18.52
N GLY A 121 -9.76 18.75 18.93
CA GLY A 121 -10.96 19.32 18.33
C GLY A 121 -12.25 18.66 18.81
N ILE A 122 -13.35 19.02 18.17
CA ILE A 122 -14.68 18.48 18.40
C ILE A 122 -15.45 18.33 17.08
N ILE A 123 -16.39 17.39 17.07
CA ILE A 123 -17.53 17.37 16.16
C ILE A 123 -18.73 17.82 16.98
N LYS A 124 -19.34 18.93 16.63
CA LYS A 124 -20.55 19.44 17.28
C LYS A 124 -21.73 18.49 17.07
N ALA A 125 -22.77 18.63 17.88
CA ALA A 125 -23.98 17.83 17.76
C ALA A 125 -24.66 17.97 16.38
N ASP A 126 -24.42 19.08 15.67
CA ASP A 126 -24.91 19.32 14.33
C ASP A 126 -23.97 18.80 13.22
N GLY A 127 -22.87 18.12 13.57
CA GLY A 127 -21.88 17.58 12.64
C GLY A 127 -20.76 18.54 12.23
N THR A 128 -20.79 19.79 12.70
CA THR A 128 -19.72 20.77 12.38
C THR A 128 -18.41 20.38 13.05
N ILE A 129 -17.33 20.33 12.28
CA ILE A 129 -15.99 19.99 12.75
C ILE A 129 -15.24 21.26 13.14
N GLU A 130 -14.68 21.28 14.35
CA GLU A 130 -13.81 22.36 14.84
C GLU A 130 -12.52 21.79 15.39
N LEU A 131 -11.40 22.33 14.92
CA LEU A 131 -10.06 21.92 15.32
C LEU A 131 -9.44 22.95 16.26
N HIS A 132 -8.97 22.47 17.40
CA HIS A 132 -8.31 23.22 18.45
C HIS A 132 -7.05 22.44 18.88
N PRO A 133 -6.02 22.38 18.01
CA PRO A 133 -4.80 21.65 18.31
C PRO A 133 -4.13 22.20 19.58
N THR A 134 -3.60 21.32 20.42
CA THR A 134 -2.94 21.71 21.67
C THR A 134 -1.61 22.42 21.38
N THR A 135 -1.02 23.11 22.36
CA THR A 135 0.32 23.69 22.16
C THR A 135 1.43 22.64 22.29
N LYS A 136 1.17 21.54 23.01
CA LYS A 136 2.14 20.48 23.29
C LYS A 136 1.51 19.08 23.20
N VAL A 137 2.32 18.13 22.74
CA VAL A 137 2.06 16.70 22.85
C VAL A 137 3.18 16.07 23.69
N PRO A 138 2.89 15.38 24.79
CA PRO A 138 3.91 14.83 25.69
C PRO A 138 4.46 13.49 25.19
N ASP A 139 5.60 13.08 25.76
CA ASP A 139 6.18 11.73 25.68
C ASP A 139 6.34 11.17 24.25
N LEU A 140 6.77 12.02 23.32
CA LEU A 140 6.99 11.64 21.94
C LEU A 140 8.24 10.78 21.77
N LYS A 141 8.19 9.87 20.80
CA LYS A 141 9.37 9.09 20.40
C LYS A 141 10.25 9.93 19.47
N PRO A 142 11.57 9.71 19.51
CA PRO A 142 12.50 10.32 18.57
C PRO A 142 12.14 10.07 17.10
N LEU A 143 12.37 11.07 16.24
CA LEU A 143 12.14 11.03 14.79
C LEU A 143 12.82 9.84 14.08
N ASN A 144 14.01 9.41 14.52
CA ASN A 144 14.68 8.24 13.94
C ASN A 144 13.90 6.92 14.09
N ASN A 145 12.84 6.89 14.91
CA ASN A 145 11.89 5.78 14.96
C ASN A 145 10.85 5.82 13.83
N PHE A 146 10.85 6.86 12.99
CA PHE A 146 9.88 7.03 11.89
C PHE A 146 9.79 5.76 11.04
N LYS A 147 10.93 5.17 10.65
CA LYS A 147 10.99 3.93 9.87
C LYS A 147 10.19 2.76 10.48
N ASN A 148 10.08 2.68 11.80
CA ASN A 148 9.35 1.64 12.52
C ASN A 148 7.87 2.00 12.77
N SER A 149 7.48 3.23 12.45
CA SER A 149 6.14 3.78 12.73
C SER A 149 5.43 4.32 11.49
N ASN A 150 6.07 4.24 10.32
CA ASN A 150 5.49 4.62 9.04
C ASN A 150 4.41 3.60 8.64
N LEU A 151 3.14 3.99 8.76
CA LEU A 151 2.00 3.15 8.44
C LEU A 151 1.85 2.87 6.93
N PHE A 152 2.55 3.62 6.08
CA PHE A 152 2.46 3.46 4.63
C PHE A 152 3.32 2.31 4.09
N PHE A 153 4.35 1.87 4.82
CA PHE A 153 5.27 0.79 4.42
C PHE A 153 5.77 0.87 2.96
N ASP A 154 5.88 2.09 2.43
CA ASP A 154 6.05 2.36 1.00
C ASP A 154 7.52 2.58 0.59
N ILE A 155 8.43 2.68 1.56
CA ILE A 155 9.88 2.56 1.39
C ILE A 155 10.29 1.20 1.95
N HIS A 156 10.84 0.33 1.10
CA HIS A 156 11.25 -1.02 1.47
C HIS A 156 12.67 -1.04 2.02
N ASN A 157 13.53 -0.12 1.59
CA ASN A 157 14.87 0.04 2.13
C ASN A 157 14.87 1.11 3.25
N PRO A 158 14.88 0.73 4.53
CA PRO A 158 14.84 1.69 5.63
C PRO A 158 16.06 2.64 5.65
N ASP A 159 17.17 2.26 5.02
CA ASP A 159 18.38 3.10 4.94
C ASP A 159 18.23 4.23 3.89
N ALA A 160 17.15 4.23 3.11
CA ALA A 160 16.84 5.32 2.19
C ALA A 160 16.37 6.61 2.91
N TYR A 161 15.98 6.50 4.19
CA TYR A 161 15.57 7.65 4.98
C TYR A 161 16.77 8.46 5.47
N GLN A 162 16.72 9.76 5.21
CA GLN A 162 17.64 10.75 5.72
C GLN A 162 16.87 11.68 6.66
N TYR A 163 17.45 11.92 7.84
CA TYR A 163 16.85 12.75 8.88
C TYR A 163 17.70 13.99 9.16
N THR A 164 17.06 15.08 9.55
CA THR A 164 17.71 16.15 10.31
C THR A 164 17.10 16.21 11.70
N ASN A 165 17.91 16.52 12.72
CA ASN A 165 17.47 16.58 14.12
C ASN A 165 16.74 15.31 14.58
N GLU A 166 17.34 14.16 14.32
CA GLU A 166 16.72 12.83 14.41
C GLU A 166 16.28 12.41 15.81
N THR A 167 16.75 13.11 16.85
CA THR A 167 16.39 12.89 18.25
C THR A 167 15.14 13.66 18.70
N THR A 168 14.62 14.57 17.87
CA THR A 168 13.44 15.39 18.20
C THR A 168 12.20 14.52 18.41
N GLY A 169 11.34 14.86 19.37
CA GLY A 169 10.05 14.21 19.53
C GLY A 169 9.18 14.38 18.30
N PHE A 170 8.67 13.26 17.77
CA PHE A 170 7.90 13.20 16.53
C PHE A 170 6.68 12.29 16.68
N LYS A 171 5.55 12.70 16.10
CA LYS A 171 4.41 11.82 15.87
C LYS A 171 3.65 12.22 14.63
N LEU A 172 3.35 11.23 13.78
CA LEU A 172 2.43 11.33 12.65
C LEU A 172 1.20 10.45 12.90
N ASN A 173 0.02 10.99 12.61
CA ASN A 173 -1.22 10.23 12.49
C ASN A 173 -1.96 10.60 11.20
N SER A 174 -2.30 9.60 10.39
CA SER A 174 -3.08 9.77 9.16
C SER A 174 -4.58 9.99 9.42
N TYR A 175 -5.01 9.92 10.68
CA TYR A 175 -6.39 10.14 11.12
C TYR A 175 -6.43 10.69 12.55
N LEU A 176 -7.56 11.29 12.91
CA LEU A 176 -7.92 11.56 14.30
C LEU A 176 -8.90 10.49 14.78
N MET A 177 -8.83 10.13 16.05
CA MET A 177 -9.86 9.29 16.66
C MET A 177 -11.06 10.13 17.07
N VAL A 178 -12.25 9.55 16.96
CA VAL A 178 -13.50 10.19 17.37
C VAL A 178 -14.04 9.47 18.60
N TYR A 179 -14.17 10.20 19.69
CA TYR A 179 -14.64 9.70 20.97
C TYR A 179 -15.96 10.34 21.36
N GLN A 180 -16.87 9.56 21.94
CA GLN A 180 -18.09 10.05 22.56
C GLN A 180 -18.25 9.33 23.89
N ASN A 181 -18.41 10.09 24.99
CA ASN A 181 -18.51 9.56 26.35
C ASN A 181 -17.38 8.55 26.66
N GLU A 182 -16.14 8.93 26.36
CA GLU A 182 -14.92 8.10 26.54
C GLU A 182 -14.85 6.80 25.71
N GLN A 183 -15.85 6.53 24.86
CA GLN A 183 -15.83 5.42 23.92
C GLN A 183 -15.41 5.87 22.52
N LYS A 184 -14.50 5.13 21.89
CA LYS A 184 -14.14 5.34 20.48
C LYS A 184 -15.34 4.94 19.61
N ILE A 185 -15.87 5.89 18.84
CA ILE A 185 -16.98 5.67 17.90
C ILE A 185 -16.52 5.63 16.44
N GLY A 186 -15.27 5.99 16.15
CA GLY A 186 -14.75 5.97 14.79
C GLY A 186 -13.42 6.69 14.64
N ILE A 187 -13.09 6.98 13.38
CA ILE A 187 -11.94 7.79 12.98
C ILE A 187 -12.35 8.87 11.99
N LEU A 188 -11.59 9.96 11.94
CA LEU A 188 -11.76 11.06 11.01
C LEU A 188 -10.49 11.22 10.17
N THR A 189 -10.61 11.06 8.86
CA THR A 189 -9.53 11.34 7.89
C THR A 189 -9.83 12.59 7.10
N ILE A 190 -8.80 13.16 6.49
CA ILE A 190 -8.95 14.29 5.56
C ILE A 190 -8.29 13.91 4.24
N GLY A 191 -8.94 14.22 3.12
CA GLY A 191 -8.41 13.98 1.77
C GLY A 191 -9.43 14.36 0.71
N ASN A 192 -9.19 14.03 -0.55
CA ASN A 192 -10.13 14.34 -1.63
C ASN A 192 -10.84 13.11 -2.23
N SER A 193 -10.55 11.91 -1.70
CA SER A 193 -11.13 10.67 -2.19
C SER A 193 -11.42 9.71 -1.03
N VAL A 194 -12.67 9.26 -0.92
CA VAL A 194 -13.11 8.28 0.08
C VAL A 194 -12.36 6.95 -0.05
N LYS A 195 -12.09 6.54 -1.30
CA LYS A 195 -11.35 5.32 -1.66
C LYS A 195 -9.90 5.45 -1.26
N VAL A 196 -9.20 6.49 -1.74
CA VAL A 196 -7.77 6.68 -1.46
C VAL A 196 -7.50 6.83 0.04
N THR A 197 -8.31 7.65 0.73
CA THR A 197 -8.15 7.83 2.17
C THR A 197 -8.46 6.57 2.98
N ARG A 198 -9.25 5.62 2.45
CA ARG A 198 -9.48 4.32 3.11
C ARG A 198 -8.36 3.34 2.79
N ASN A 199 -7.96 3.22 1.52
CA ASN A 199 -6.93 2.29 1.08
C ASN A 199 -5.58 2.60 1.74
N LEU A 200 -5.22 3.88 1.86
CA LEU A 200 -3.99 4.33 2.54
C LEU A 200 -4.01 4.13 4.07
N LEU A 201 -5.11 3.60 4.65
CA LEU A 201 -5.19 3.20 6.05
C LEU A 201 -5.28 1.67 6.23
N THR A 202 -5.50 0.92 5.16
CA THR A 202 -5.72 -0.53 5.22
C THR A 202 -4.45 -1.24 4.74
N PRO A 203 -3.72 -1.98 5.59
CA PRO A 203 -2.45 -2.62 5.22
C PRO A 203 -2.49 -3.48 3.95
N GLY A 204 -3.63 -4.08 3.60
CA GLY A 204 -3.82 -4.86 2.37
C GLY A 204 -4.06 -4.02 1.10
N ASP A 205 -4.52 -2.78 1.24
CA ASP A 205 -4.96 -1.93 0.13
C ASP A 205 -3.98 -0.77 -0.16
N LEU A 206 -2.88 -0.65 0.60
CA LEU A 206 -1.94 0.48 0.54
C LEU A 206 -1.36 0.79 -0.84
N TYR A 207 -1.41 -0.17 -1.76
CA TYR A 207 -0.87 -0.04 -3.12
C TYR A 207 -1.95 0.11 -4.19
N PHE A 208 -3.22 0.05 -3.81
CA PHE A 208 -4.34 -0.08 -4.74
C PHE A 208 -5.27 1.11 -4.70
N GLY A 209 -5.84 1.46 -5.85
CA GLY A 209 -6.92 2.43 -5.93
C GLY A 209 -6.68 3.52 -6.98
N ASP A 210 -7.39 4.62 -6.82
CA ASP A 210 -7.40 5.71 -7.81
C ASP A 210 -6.46 6.84 -7.39
N GLU A 211 -6.32 7.87 -8.21
CA GLU A 211 -5.57 9.07 -7.82
C GLU A 211 -6.32 9.85 -6.72
N GLY A 212 -5.57 10.54 -5.88
CA GLY A 212 -6.08 11.31 -4.77
C GLY A 212 -5.05 11.48 -3.67
N TYR A 213 -5.47 11.98 -2.51
CA TYR A 213 -4.57 12.13 -1.38
C TYR A 213 -5.24 11.95 -0.03
N ILE A 214 -4.42 11.69 0.99
CA ILE A 214 -4.74 11.80 2.40
C ILE A 214 -3.86 12.87 3.05
N LEU A 215 -4.41 13.62 4.00
CA LEU A 215 -3.67 14.52 4.86
C LEU A 215 -3.44 13.86 6.22
N SER A 216 -2.20 13.90 6.69
CA SER A 216 -1.78 13.38 7.99
C SER A 216 -1.37 14.53 8.90
N TRP A 217 -1.78 14.43 10.16
CA TRP A 217 -1.38 15.35 11.22
C TRP A 217 -0.01 14.95 11.76
N VAL A 218 0.89 15.92 11.86
CA VAL A 218 2.22 15.70 12.45
C VAL A 218 2.46 16.73 13.54
N TYR A 219 2.98 16.27 14.67
CA TYR A 219 3.55 17.14 15.70
C TYR A 219 5.04 16.86 15.82
N VAL A 220 5.86 17.91 15.85
CA VAL A 220 7.30 17.84 16.11
C VAL A 220 7.72 18.84 17.18
N GLU A 221 8.65 18.46 18.06
CA GLU A 221 9.11 19.35 19.14
C GLU A 221 10.06 20.45 18.64
N ASN A 222 10.83 20.16 17.60
CA ASN A 222 11.80 21.07 17.00
C ASN A 222 11.77 20.93 15.47
N ASP A 223 12.21 21.96 14.76
CA ASP A 223 12.45 21.91 13.32
C ASP A 223 13.30 20.68 12.96
N CYS A 224 12.82 19.92 11.97
CA CYS A 224 13.43 18.67 11.52
C CYS A 224 12.98 18.35 10.08
N ALA A 225 13.55 17.31 9.49
CA ALA A 225 13.22 16.91 8.13
C ALA A 225 13.32 15.40 7.93
N ILE A 226 12.51 14.88 7.02
CA ILE A 226 12.60 13.53 6.48
C ILE A 226 12.73 13.65 4.96
N LYS A 227 13.80 13.07 4.41
CA LYS A 227 13.97 12.90 2.98
C LYS A 227 14.18 11.43 2.66
N ALA A 228 13.50 10.94 1.64
CA ALA A 228 13.72 9.60 1.10
C ALA A 228 13.25 9.56 -0.33
N THR A 229 13.89 8.72 -1.14
CA THR A 229 13.38 8.37 -2.46
C THR A 229 13.66 6.91 -2.72
N GLU A 230 12.65 6.19 -3.16
CA GLU A 230 12.78 4.81 -3.61
C GLU A 230 12.05 4.62 -4.92
N ASN A 231 12.69 3.87 -5.83
CA ASN A 231 12.04 3.34 -7.02
C ASN A 231 11.97 1.83 -6.85
N TRP A 232 10.77 1.32 -6.59
CA TRP A 232 10.54 -0.10 -6.51
C TRP A 232 10.05 -0.62 -7.85
N LYS A 233 10.60 -1.75 -8.27
CA LYS A 233 10.14 -2.51 -9.44
C LYS A 233 9.80 -3.92 -8.98
N GLY A 234 8.65 -4.42 -9.40
CA GLY A 234 8.28 -5.79 -9.12
C GLY A 234 7.32 -6.37 -10.14
N ASP A 235 7.30 -7.68 -10.17
CA ASP A 235 6.39 -8.48 -10.99
C ASP A 235 5.22 -8.94 -10.11
N LEU A 236 3.99 -8.61 -10.53
CA LEU A 236 2.76 -8.98 -9.82
C LEU A 236 2.04 -10.17 -10.47
N SER A 237 2.75 -10.90 -11.33
CA SER A 237 2.15 -12.03 -12.02
C SER A 237 1.98 -13.23 -11.09
N ASN A 238 0.74 -13.49 -10.71
CA ASN A 238 0.34 -14.74 -10.04
C ASN A 238 -0.05 -15.84 -11.06
N THR A 239 -0.04 -15.53 -12.38
CA THR A 239 -0.66 -16.35 -13.44
C THR A 239 0.23 -16.60 -14.67
N GLY A 240 1.53 -16.31 -14.59
CA GLY A 240 2.52 -16.69 -15.62
C GLY A 240 2.76 -15.68 -16.75
N THR A 241 2.02 -14.55 -16.80
CA THR A 241 2.35 -13.40 -17.66
C THR A 241 2.91 -12.27 -16.81
N PRO A 242 4.20 -11.88 -16.96
CA PRO A 242 4.82 -10.84 -16.14
C PRO A 242 4.00 -9.54 -16.11
N LEU A 243 3.69 -9.06 -14.92
CA LEU A 243 3.02 -7.79 -14.69
C LEU A 243 3.99 -6.85 -13.97
N LEU A 244 4.94 -6.34 -14.75
CA LEU A 244 5.95 -5.43 -14.25
C LEU A 244 5.33 -4.07 -13.93
N VAL A 245 5.46 -3.66 -12.69
CA VAL A 245 5.06 -2.34 -12.21
C VAL A 245 6.28 -1.62 -11.66
N GLU A 246 6.25 -0.30 -11.74
CA GLU A 246 7.22 0.57 -11.10
C GLU A 246 6.48 1.56 -10.19
N THR A 247 6.91 1.63 -8.93
CA THR A 247 6.38 2.56 -7.95
C THR A 247 7.49 3.48 -7.47
N ASN A 248 7.31 4.79 -7.66
CA ASN A 248 8.22 5.82 -7.14
C ASN A 248 7.65 6.40 -5.84
N VAL A 249 8.42 6.36 -4.76
CA VAL A 249 8.03 6.94 -3.47
C VAL A 249 9.00 8.03 -3.12
N VAL A 250 8.47 9.22 -2.79
CA VAL A 250 9.28 10.40 -2.47
C VAL A 250 8.79 11.04 -1.19
N TYR A 251 9.69 11.20 -0.24
CA TYR A 251 9.53 12.03 0.95
C TYR A 251 10.35 13.30 0.80
N ASP A 252 9.68 14.45 0.85
CA ASP A 252 10.31 15.77 0.98
C ASP A 252 9.58 16.56 2.05
N LEU A 253 9.90 16.25 3.31
CA LEU A 253 9.22 16.77 4.49
C LEU A 253 10.17 17.64 5.29
N ASN A 254 9.80 18.92 5.45
CA ASN A 254 10.55 19.91 6.21
C ASN A 254 9.62 20.49 7.27
N PHE A 255 9.69 19.96 8.48
CA PHE A 255 8.78 20.29 9.57
C PHE A 255 9.24 21.52 10.35
N LYS A 256 8.27 22.29 10.82
CA LYS A 256 8.46 23.35 11.81
C LYS A 256 8.02 22.88 13.18
N ALA A 257 8.67 23.35 14.25
CA ALA A 257 8.23 23.05 15.61
C ALA A 257 6.70 23.30 15.78
N GLY A 258 5.99 22.33 16.38
CA GLY A 258 4.55 22.34 16.55
C GLY A 258 3.79 21.48 15.54
N TRP A 259 2.57 21.90 15.20
CA TRP A 259 1.67 21.17 14.31
C TRP A 259 1.97 21.43 12.84
N ASN A 260 1.93 20.35 12.08
CA ASN A 260 2.26 20.27 10.67
C ASN A 260 1.23 19.39 9.96
N LEU A 261 1.09 19.60 8.66
CA LEU A 261 0.22 18.79 7.82
C LEU A 261 1.02 18.20 6.66
N VAL A 262 0.94 16.88 6.49
CA VAL A 262 1.60 16.14 5.41
C VAL A 262 0.54 15.67 4.43
N LYS A 263 0.70 16.02 3.16
CA LYS A 263 -0.07 15.47 2.04
C LYS A 263 0.67 14.25 1.50
N THR A 264 0.02 13.09 1.56
CA THR A 264 0.43 11.87 0.86
C THR A 264 -0.44 11.74 -0.38
N GLU A 265 0.14 12.08 -1.53
CA GLU A 265 -0.54 12.12 -2.82
C GLU A 265 -0.17 10.91 -3.69
N VAL A 266 -1.19 10.24 -4.21
CA VAL A 266 -1.09 9.19 -5.20
C VAL A 266 -1.17 9.81 -6.59
N ILE A 267 -0.12 9.61 -7.39
CA ILE A 267 -0.02 10.15 -8.75
C ILE A 267 0.15 9.00 -9.73
N GLY A 268 -0.79 8.87 -10.66
CA GLY A 268 -0.81 7.83 -11.67
C GLY A 268 -1.18 6.45 -11.13
N THR A 269 -1.92 5.71 -11.94
CA THR A 269 -2.26 4.32 -11.65
C THR A 269 -2.02 3.43 -12.86
N TYR A 270 -1.59 2.18 -12.62
CA TYR A 270 -1.70 1.10 -13.58
C TYR A 270 -3.10 0.53 -13.50
N HIS A 271 -3.68 0.11 -14.62
CA HIS A 271 -4.98 -0.55 -14.66
C HIS A 271 -4.83 -1.99 -15.15
N PHE A 272 -5.46 -2.93 -14.44
CA PHE A 272 -5.38 -4.36 -14.73
C PHE A 272 -6.77 -4.90 -15.03
N PRO A 273 -7.26 -4.78 -16.28
CA PRO A 273 -8.63 -5.12 -16.63
C PRO A 273 -8.98 -6.61 -16.45
N ASN A 274 -7.96 -7.47 -16.43
CA ASN A 274 -8.11 -8.93 -16.36
C ASN A 274 -7.63 -9.52 -15.01
N ALA A 275 -7.33 -8.68 -14.01
CA ALA A 275 -6.93 -9.18 -12.68
C ALA A 275 -8.13 -9.77 -11.92
N PRO A 276 -7.96 -10.89 -11.21
CA PRO A 276 -9.05 -11.58 -10.51
C PRO A 276 -9.52 -10.90 -9.21
N GLU A 277 -8.82 -9.87 -8.71
CA GLU A 277 -9.13 -9.18 -7.45
C GLU A 277 -9.87 -7.84 -7.68
N GLU A 278 -10.65 -7.43 -6.68
CA GLU A 278 -11.61 -6.31 -6.75
C GLU A 278 -10.98 -4.91 -6.91
N ASP A 279 -9.66 -4.77 -6.82
CA ASP A 279 -8.99 -3.48 -7.06
C ASP A 279 -8.13 -3.55 -8.32
N ARG A 280 -8.68 -3.00 -9.40
CA ARG A 280 -8.15 -3.07 -10.77
C ARG A 280 -7.04 -2.07 -11.03
N SER A 281 -6.39 -1.55 -10.00
CA SER A 281 -5.37 -0.53 -10.16
C SER A 281 -4.30 -0.55 -9.09
N ARG A 282 -3.07 -0.18 -9.48
CA ARG A 282 -1.93 -0.03 -8.57
C ARG A 282 -1.28 1.35 -8.73
N TYR A 283 -0.85 1.92 -7.62
CA TYR A 283 -0.22 3.23 -7.57
C TYR A 283 1.15 3.26 -8.27
N LYS A 284 1.35 4.28 -9.12
CA LYS A 284 2.64 4.56 -9.78
C LYS A 284 3.56 5.40 -8.90
N LYS A 285 2.99 6.31 -8.11
CA LYS A 285 3.79 7.22 -7.29
C LYS A 285 3.10 7.63 -6.01
N HIS A 286 3.85 7.62 -4.92
CA HIS A 286 3.50 8.28 -3.65
C HIS A 286 4.40 9.49 -3.46
N LYS A 287 3.78 10.65 -3.26
CA LYS A 287 4.50 11.88 -2.96
C LYS A 287 4.07 12.41 -1.59
N HIS A 288 5.01 12.44 -0.65
CA HIS A 288 4.80 12.97 0.69
C HIS A 288 5.41 14.38 0.77
N THR A 289 4.55 15.38 0.97
CA THR A 289 4.95 16.80 1.03
C THR A 289 4.26 17.54 2.17
N MET A 290 4.90 18.58 2.66
CA MET A 290 4.29 19.54 3.57
C MET A 290 3.23 20.40 2.87
N VAL A 291 2.13 20.70 3.56
CA VAL A 291 1.17 21.72 3.14
C VAL A 291 0.94 22.74 4.26
N ASN A 292 0.88 24.01 3.89
CA ASN A 292 0.76 25.12 4.87
C ASN A 292 -0.69 25.36 5.31
N ALA A 293 -1.66 24.85 4.54
CA ALA A 293 -3.07 24.95 4.81
C ALA A 293 -3.80 23.74 4.21
N MET A 294 -5.00 23.48 4.69
CA MET A 294 -5.88 22.48 4.11
C MET A 294 -6.21 22.86 2.67
N PRO A 295 -5.98 21.98 1.68
CA PRO A 295 -6.37 22.25 0.30
C PRO A 295 -7.88 22.50 0.17
N SER A 296 -8.28 23.30 -0.82
CA SER A 296 -9.69 23.68 -1.01
C SER A 296 -10.59 22.52 -1.45
N ASP A 297 -10.02 21.46 -2.02
CA ASP A 297 -10.73 20.24 -2.42
C ASP A 297 -10.73 19.17 -1.31
N ALA A 298 -10.18 19.48 -0.13
CA ALA A 298 -10.14 18.55 0.98
C ALA A 298 -11.54 18.36 1.59
N THR A 299 -11.84 17.12 1.91
CA THR A 299 -13.07 16.64 2.53
C THR A 299 -12.71 15.83 3.78
N TYR A 300 -13.51 15.97 4.83
CA TYR A 300 -13.43 15.09 5.99
C TYR A 300 -14.25 13.83 5.74
N TYR A 301 -13.69 12.67 6.05
CA TYR A 301 -14.41 11.40 6.05
C TYR A 301 -14.41 10.82 7.46
N PHE A 302 -15.59 10.74 8.07
CA PHE A 302 -15.81 10.03 9.31
C PHE A 302 -16.13 8.57 9.00
N ARG A 303 -15.41 7.63 9.60
CA ARG A 303 -15.67 6.20 9.49
C ARG A 303 -16.04 5.68 10.87
N ALA A 304 -17.27 5.24 11.04
CA ALA A 304 -17.73 4.67 12.30
C ALA A 304 -16.93 3.38 12.57
N ALA A 305 -16.61 3.13 13.84
CA ALA A 305 -16.09 1.84 14.25
C ALA A 305 -17.14 0.78 13.89
N ALA A 306 -16.72 -0.35 13.30
CA ALA A 306 -17.59 -1.50 13.30
C ALA A 306 -17.93 -1.78 14.77
N ASN A 307 -19.21 -1.75 15.12
CA ASN A 307 -19.65 -2.21 16.44
C ASN A 307 -19.05 -3.61 16.60
N TYR A 308 -18.14 -3.77 17.56
CA TYR A 308 -17.53 -5.06 17.90
C TYR A 308 -18.61 -6.05 18.33
#